data_AF-A0A7V9CNT6-F1
#
_entry.id   AF-A0A7V9CNT6-F1
#
_cell.length_a   1.000
_cell.length_b   1.000
_cell.length_c   1.000
_cell.angle_alpha   90.00
_cell.angle_beta   90.00
_cell.angle_gamma   90.00
#
_symmetry.space_group_name_H-M   'P 1'
#
loop_
_entity.id
_entity.type
_entity.pdbx_description
1 polymer ?
#
loop_
_entity_poly.entity_id
_entity_poly.type
_entity_poly.pdbx_seq_one_letter_code
_entity_poly.pdbx_strand_id
1 'polypeptide(L)'
;IDAFTERLDRVFTHPVLGMIVFLLVMGGLFYALFAMAAVPMDLIESTFSLLGEYSARHLPDGPVRALVSEGIISGVAGTVVFLPQICLLFFLISLLEDTGYLARAAFVMDRVLHRFGLPGHAFVPLLTSSACALPGIMSTRLIPNRRDRLATIMVAPLMSCSARLPVYVLLTSLLFADRPLLAGMAFAGCYLLGALAALITAVVFSRTWLKGEARPMVLELPSYKWPSLRNAIFTAKDQGVAFLQTAGTVIMAICIVMWWLSAYPHVEPPAEAVALRAQAAEVSSSPQQRDGLLARADLLQARAEQSGTFAGKIGRTLQPVFAPLGYDWQLTVGVLTSFLAREVFVSTMSVLVGGSTDDEVDVGVIHRIRTASREDGTPLFTAATAASALVFFVLAMQCLPTLTVTQRETGAWRYPLIQLVYMTTLAYVAALIVYQGLRAGGIA
;
A
#
# COMPACT_ATOMS: atom_id res chain seq x y z
N ILE A 1 -16.87 -41.14 -10.04
CA ILE A 1 -16.97 -39.66 -10.08
C ILE A 1 -18.39 -39.35 -10.53
N ASP A 2 -19.17 -38.59 -9.75
CA ASP A 2 -20.57 -38.30 -10.08
C ASP A 2 -20.68 -37.52 -11.40
N ALA A 3 -21.70 -37.80 -12.22
CA ALA A 3 -21.91 -37.13 -13.52
C ALA A 3 -22.05 -35.60 -13.42
N PHE A 4 -22.45 -35.09 -12.24
CA PHE A 4 -22.50 -33.66 -11.94
C PHE A 4 -21.11 -33.04 -11.77
N THR A 5 -20.22 -33.71 -11.05
CA THR A 5 -18.81 -33.33 -10.85
C THR A 5 -18.08 -33.27 -12.19
N GLU A 6 -18.30 -34.26 -13.06
CA GLU A 6 -17.65 -34.31 -14.38
C GLU A 6 -18.10 -33.16 -15.31
N ARG A 7 -19.37 -32.75 -15.26
CA ARG A 7 -19.87 -31.59 -16.01
C ARG A 7 -19.29 -30.27 -15.52
N LEU A 8 -19.20 -30.10 -14.19
CA LEU A 8 -18.60 -28.92 -13.58
C LEU A 8 -17.11 -28.83 -13.88
N ASP A 9 -16.37 -29.93 -13.72
CA ASP A 9 -14.94 -29.97 -14.01
C ASP A 9 -14.68 -29.68 -15.50
N ARG A 10 -15.54 -30.14 -16.43
CA ARG A 10 -15.41 -29.83 -17.87
C ARG A 10 -15.49 -28.32 -18.15
N VAL A 11 -16.32 -27.59 -17.41
CA VAL A 11 -16.43 -26.13 -17.55
C VAL A 11 -15.26 -25.44 -16.85
N PHE A 12 -14.95 -25.83 -15.62
CA PHE A 12 -13.92 -25.16 -14.80
C PHE A 12 -12.49 -25.43 -15.26
N THR A 13 -12.22 -26.55 -15.93
CA THR A 13 -10.87 -26.89 -16.43
C THR A 13 -10.64 -26.52 -17.89
N HIS A 14 -11.67 -26.04 -18.59
CA HIS A 14 -11.55 -25.64 -19.99
C HIS A 14 -10.59 -24.44 -20.14
N PRO A 15 -9.73 -24.39 -21.18
CA PRO A 15 -8.75 -23.30 -21.37
C PRO A 15 -9.35 -21.90 -21.34
N VAL A 16 -10.48 -21.72 -22.03
CA VAL A 16 -11.16 -20.41 -22.16
C VAL A 16 -12.25 -20.24 -21.11
N LEU A 17 -13.26 -21.11 -21.10
CA LEU A 17 -14.36 -21.04 -20.12
C LEU A 17 -13.89 -21.14 -18.67
N GLY A 18 -12.90 -21.99 -18.36
CA GLY A 18 -12.31 -22.08 -17.03
C GLY A 18 -11.66 -20.77 -16.60
N MET A 19 -10.96 -20.08 -17.52
CA MET A 19 -10.36 -18.77 -17.26
C MET A 19 -11.42 -17.68 -17.07
N ILE A 20 -12.51 -17.70 -17.83
CA ILE A 20 -13.63 -16.75 -17.67
C ILE A 20 -14.32 -16.96 -16.33
N VAL A 21 -14.70 -18.20 -16.00
CA VAL A 21 -15.30 -18.53 -14.69
C VAL A 21 -14.35 -18.16 -13.56
N PHE A 22 -13.06 -18.42 -13.75
CA PHE A 22 -12.02 -18.00 -12.83
C PHE A 22 -12.00 -16.49 -12.58
N LEU A 23 -11.98 -15.68 -13.64
CA LEU A 23 -12.02 -14.23 -13.51
C LEU A 23 -13.32 -13.75 -12.84
N LEU A 24 -14.46 -14.39 -13.12
CA LEU A 24 -15.74 -14.05 -12.49
C LEU A 24 -15.78 -14.41 -11.01
N VAL A 25 -15.34 -15.60 -10.62
CA VAL A 25 -15.33 -16.05 -9.21
C VAL A 25 -14.33 -15.22 -8.41
N MET A 26 -13.13 -14.97 -8.95
CA MET A 26 -12.15 -14.12 -8.29
C MET A 26 -12.58 -12.66 -8.23
N GLY A 27 -13.14 -12.13 -9.32
CA GLY A 27 -13.70 -10.78 -9.35
C GLY A 27 -14.82 -10.60 -8.34
N GLY A 28 -15.72 -11.59 -8.24
CA GLY A 28 -16.77 -11.64 -7.21
C GLY A 28 -16.21 -11.72 -5.79
N LEU A 29 -15.16 -12.52 -5.57
CA LEU A 29 -14.47 -12.59 -4.27
C LEU A 29 -13.88 -11.24 -3.88
N PHE A 30 -13.17 -10.56 -4.78
CA PHE A 30 -12.58 -9.25 -4.49
C PHE A 30 -13.64 -8.16 -4.29
N TYR A 31 -14.70 -8.17 -5.11
CA TYR A 31 -15.82 -7.25 -4.94
C TYR A 31 -16.48 -7.43 -3.57
N ALA A 32 -16.83 -8.67 -3.21
CA ALA A 32 -17.40 -9.00 -1.90
C ALA A 32 -16.47 -8.59 -0.76
N LEU A 33 -15.16 -8.86 -0.91
CA LEU A 33 -14.15 -8.49 0.07
C LEU A 33 -14.12 -6.99 0.33
N PHE A 34 -14.01 -6.16 -0.72
CA PHE A 34 -13.92 -4.70 -0.54
C PHE A 34 -15.25 -4.10 -0.07
N ALA A 35 -16.38 -4.55 -0.63
CA ALA A 35 -17.69 -4.04 -0.27
C ALA A 35 -18.08 -4.37 1.18
N MET A 36 -17.79 -5.59 1.65
CA MET A 36 -18.14 -6.01 3.00
C MET A 36 -17.09 -5.57 4.04
N ALA A 37 -15.81 -5.40 3.66
CA ALA A 37 -14.77 -4.95 4.58
C ALA A 37 -14.83 -3.45 4.87
N ALA A 38 -15.34 -2.61 3.95
CA ALA A 38 -15.45 -1.16 4.17
C ALA A 38 -16.25 -0.83 5.43
N VAL A 39 -17.43 -1.44 5.60
CA VAL A 39 -18.33 -1.17 6.75
C VAL A 39 -17.64 -1.34 8.12
N PRO A 40 -17.00 -2.48 8.45
CA PRO A 40 -16.29 -2.62 9.72
C PRO A 40 -14.99 -1.81 9.79
N MET A 41 -14.34 -1.50 8.66
CA MET A 41 -13.16 -0.62 8.63
C MET A 41 -13.53 0.79 9.09
N ASP A 42 -14.56 1.39 8.48
CA ASP A 42 -15.05 2.74 8.79
C ASP A 42 -15.55 2.82 10.25
N LEU A 43 -16.16 1.76 10.76
CA LEU A 43 -16.58 1.68 12.16
C LEU A 43 -15.39 1.71 13.13
N ILE A 44 -14.31 1.00 12.80
CA ILE A 44 -13.09 1.00 13.62
C ILE A 44 -12.45 2.38 13.55
N GLU A 45 -12.28 2.95 12.36
CA GLU A 45 -11.69 4.27 12.16
C GLU A 45 -12.42 5.36 12.95
N SER A 46 -13.75 5.42 12.82
CA SER A 46 -14.59 6.35 13.60
C SER A 46 -14.50 6.13 15.11
N THR A 47 -14.49 4.86 15.57
CA THR A 47 -14.38 4.55 17.01
C THR A 47 -13.05 5.02 17.58
N PHE A 48 -11.95 4.79 16.87
CA PHE A 48 -10.62 5.21 17.32
C PHE A 48 -10.39 6.72 17.16
N SER A 49 -10.99 7.37 16.17
CA SER A 49 -11.00 8.82 16.03
C SER A 49 -11.66 9.47 17.25
N LEU A 50 -12.86 9.00 17.63
CA LEU A 50 -13.54 9.45 18.85
C LEU A 50 -12.71 9.22 20.12
N LEU A 51 -12.01 8.09 20.20
CA LEU A 51 -11.11 7.79 21.32
C LEU A 51 -9.91 8.74 21.35
N GLY A 52 -9.36 9.10 20.18
CA GLY A 52 -8.30 10.08 20.01
C GLY A 52 -8.73 11.46 20.50
N GLU A 53 -9.87 11.96 20.04
CA GLU A 53 -10.45 13.23 20.50
C GLU A 53 -10.76 13.21 21.99
N TYR A 54 -11.34 12.13 22.50
CA TYR A 54 -11.64 11.97 23.92
C TYR A 54 -10.37 12.07 24.77
N SER A 55 -9.31 11.39 24.35
CA SER A 55 -8.01 11.46 25.03
C SER A 55 -7.43 12.88 24.98
N ALA A 56 -7.55 13.57 23.84
CA ALA A 56 -7.06 14.93 23.66
C ALA A 56 -7.78 15.94 24.58
N ARG A 57 -9.08 15.76 24.83
CA ARG A 57 -9.86 16.66 25.70
C ARG A 57 -9.59 16.44 27.19
N HIS A 58 -9.22 15.23 27.61
CA HIS A 58 -9.02 14.88 29.03
C HIS A 58 -7.57 14.96 29.51
N LEU A 59 -6.60 14.92 28.60
CA LEU A 59 -5.18 15.05 28.94
C LEU A 59 -4.73 16.52 28.89
N PRO A 60 -3.92 16.98 29.86
CA PRO A 60 -3.33 18.31 29.82
C PRO A 60 -2.42 18.48 28.59
N ASP A 61 -2.33 19.70 28.07
CA ASP A 61 -1.46 20.02 26.94
C ASP A 61 -0.01 19.66 27.26
N GLY A 62 0.58 18.81 26.42
CA GLY A 62 1.93 18.31 26.62
C GLY A 62 2.28 17.11 25.75
N PRO A 63 3.55 16.65 25.82
CA PRO A 63 4.06 15.55 25.00
C PRO A 63 3.34 14.22 25.27
N VAL A 64 2.81 14.03 26.49
CA VAL A 64 2.06 12.82 26.86
C VAL A 64 0.71 12.78 26.15
N ARG A 65 0.02 13.91 26.03
CA ARG A 65 -1.24 13.99 25.27
C ARG A 65 -0.99 13.60 23.82
N ALA A 66 -0.04 14.26 23.16
CA ALA A 66 0.28 14.01 21.76
C ALA A 66 0.76 12.56 21.52
N LEU A 67 1.59 11.99 22.41
CA LEU A 67 1.99 10.59 22.29
C LEU A 67 0.80 9.63 22.39
N VAL A 68 -0.14 9.87 23.30
CA VAL A 68 -1.29 8.99 23.49
C VAL A 68 -2.29 9.14 22.35
N SER A 69 -2.68 10.37 22.00
CA SER A 69 -3.69 10.63 20.97
C SER A 69 -3.17 10.37 19.55
N GLU A 70 -2.03 10.96 19.20
CA GLU A 70 -1.51 10.95 17.83
C GLU A 70 -0.51 9.82 17.58
N GLY A 71 0.19 9.35 18.61
CA GLY A 71 1.15 8.24 18.48
C GLY A 71 0.50 6.87 18.65
N ILE A 72 0.00 6.59 19.86
CA ILE A 72 -0.47 5.26 20.26
C ILE A 72 -1.86 4.98 19.70
N ILE A 73 -2.86 5.83 19.96
CA ILE A 73 -4.23 5.59 19.52
C ILE A 73 -4.30 5.53 17.99
N SER A 74 -3.70 6.51 17.30
CA SER A 74 -3.61 6.49 15.83
C SER A 74 -2.85 5.27 15.30
N GLY A 75 -1.73 4.88 15.93
CA GLY A 75 -0.98 3.68 15.53
C GLY A 75 -1.75 2.37 15.71
N VAL A 76 -2.52 2.25 16.80
CA VAL A 76 -3.41 1.10 17.03
C VAL A 76 -4.56 1.11 16.03
N ALA A 77 -5.18 2.28 15.77
CA ALA A 77 -6.23 2.43 14.78
C ALA A 77 -5.75 1.95 13.41
N GLY A 78 -4.63 2.46 12.92
CA GLY A 78 -4.04 2.07 11.63
C GLY A 78 -3.73 0.56 11.54
N THR A 79 -3.44 -0.09 12.66
CA THR A 79 -3.23 -1.55 12.70
C THR A 79 -4.56 -2.33 12.68
N VAL A 80 -5.51 -1.93 13.51
CA VAL A 80 -6.76 -2.67 13.76
C VAL A 80 -7.75 -2.49 12.61
N VAL A 81 -7.70 -1.37 11.89
CA VAL A 81 -8.54 -1.10 10.70
C VAL A 81 -8.38 -2.21 9.64
N PHE A 82 -7.21 -2.82 9.46
CA PHE A 82 -7.04 -3.89 8.46
C PHE A 82 -7.54 -5.27 8.90
N LEU A 83 -7.82 -5.46 10.18
CA LEU A 83 -8.19 -6.76 10.74
C LEU A 83 -9.46 -7.35 10.09
N PRO A 84 -10.57 -6.60 9.91
CA PRO A 84 -11.78 -7.13 9.27
C PRO A 84 -11.52 -7.58 7.83
N GLN A 85 -10.74 -6.82 7.07
CA GLN A 85 -10.42 -7.16 5.68
C GLN A 85 -9.62 -8.47 5.58
N ILE A 86 -8.64 -8.67 6.48
CA ILE A 86 -7.83 -9.90 6.53
C ILE A 86 -8.69 -11.09 6.95
N CYS A 87 -9.49 -10.95 8.02
CA CYS A 87 -10.39 -11.99 8.47
C CYS A 87 -11.37 -12.40 7.36
N LEU A 88 -11.97 -11.43 6.66
CA LEU A 88 -12.90 -11.68 5.57
C LEU A 88 -12.22 -12.35 4.37
N LEU A 89 -11.01 -11.92 4.00
CA LEU A 89 -10.22 -12.56 2.95
C LEU A 89 -10.01 -14.05 3.23
N PHE A 90 -9.53 -14.37 4.43
CA PHE A 90 -9.25 -15.75 4.81
C PHE A 90 -10.51 -16.59 4.99
N PHE A 91 -11.59 -15.98 5.46
CA PHE A 91 -12.91 -16.59 5.47
C PHE A 91 -13.30 -17.00 4.03
N LEU A 92 -13.31 -16.06 3.08
CA LEU A 92 -13.71 -16.33 1.69
C LEU A 92 -12.78 -17.33 0.98
N ILE A 93 -11.47 -17.23 1.18
CA ILE A 93 -10.50 -18.19 0.62
C ILE A 93 -10.74 -19.58 1.21
N SER A 94 -10.97 -19.70 2.52
CA SER A 94 -11.25 -20.99 3.16
C SER A 94 -12.54 -21.64 2.62
N LEU A 95 -13.59 -20.87 2.30
CA LEU A 95 -14.76 -21.41 1.60
C LEU A 95 -14.40 -21.93 0.20
N LEU A 96 -13.58 -21.21 -0.57
CA LEU A 96 -13.16 -21.64 -1.91
C LEU A 96 -12.21 -22.85 -1.88
N GLU A 97 -11.43 -22.98 -0.82
CA GLU A 97 -10.56 -24.12 -0.58
C GLU A 97 -11.37 -25.36 -0.21
N ASP A 98 -12.30 -25.25 0.75
CA ASP A 98 -13.14 -26.35 1.20
C ASP A 98 -14.05 -26.89 0.07
N THR A 99 -14.51 -26.04 -0.84
CA THR A 99 -15.27 -26.47 -2.03
C THR A 99 -14.43 -27.22 -3.05
N GLY A 100 -13.10 -27.17 -2.94
CA GLY A 100 -12.17 -27.74 -3.91
C GLY A 100 -12.04 -26.90 -5.19
N TYR A 101 -12.66 -25.72 -5.27
CA TYR A 101 -12.57 -24.84 -6.44
C TYR A 101 -11.14 -24.35 -6.67
N LEU A 102 -10.42 -24.02 -5.58
CA LEU A 102 -9.05 -23.53 -5.61
C LEU A 102 -8.09 -24.48 -6.35
N ALA A 103 -8.29 -25.80 -6.24
CA ALA A 103 -7.51 -26.82 -6.94
C ALA A 103 -7.72 -26.77 -8.47
N ARG A 104 -8.95 -26.52 -8.93
CA ARG A 104 -9.26 -26.36 -10.37
C ARG A 104 -8.72 -25.03 -10.89
N ALA A 105 -8.87 -23.96 -10.12
CA ALA A 105 -8.30 -22.66 -10.46
C ALA A 105 -6.78 -22.75 -10.64
N ALA A 106 -6.08 -23.43 -9.71
CA ALA A 106 -4.65 -23.69 -9.83
C ALA A 106 -4.30 -24.49 -11.10
N PHE A 107 -5.10 -25.49 -11.49
CA PHE A 107 -4.90 -26.25 -12.72
C PHE A 107 -5.05 -25.39 -13.99
N VAL A 108 -6.07 -24.52 -14.07
CA VAL A 108 -6.23 -23.59 -15.20
C VAL A 108 -5.06 -22.61 -15.25
N MET A 109 -4.64 -22.11 -14.10
CA MET A 109 -3.56 -21.13 -13.98
C MET A 109 -2.17 -21.74 -14.19
N ASP A 110 -1.98 -23.05 -13.99
CA ASP A 110 -0.73 -23.75 -14.27
C ASP A 110 -0.30 -23.54 -15.73
N ARG A 111 -1.25 -23.59 -16.67
CA ARG A 111 -0.97 -23.39 -18.10
C ARG A 111 -0.43 -21.97 -18.41
N VAL A 112 -0.82 -20.97 -17.62
CA VAL A 112 -0.33 -19.60 -17.74
C VAL A 112 1.00 -19.45 -17.01
N LEU A 113 1.05 -19.83 -15.73
CA LEU A 113 2.19 -19.64 -14.84
C LEU A 113 3.42 -20.45 -15.26
N HIS A 114 3.23 -21.67 -15.77
CA HIS A 114 4.32 -22.53 -16.21
C HIS A 114 5.13 -21.90 -17.34
N ARG A 115 4.49 -21.10 -18.21
CA ARG A 115 5.18 -20.32 -19.26
C ARG A 115 6.11 -19.25 -18.69
N PHE A 116 5.86 -18.80 -17.46
CA PHE A 116 6.69 -17.84 -16.73
C PHE A 116 7.64 -18.51 -15.72
N GLY A 117 7.76 -19.84 -15.75
CA GLY A 117 8.65 -20.59 -14.86
C GLY A 117 8.12 -20.75 -13.43
N LEU A 118 6.82 -20.50 -13.21
CA LEU A 118 6.16 -20.74 -11.93
C LEU A 118 5.21 -21.94 -12.03
N PRO A 119 5.11 -22.75 -10.97
CA PRO A 119 4.14 -23.83 -10.94
C PRO A 119 2.72 -23.34 -10.64
N GLY A 120 1.70 -24.10 -11.01
CA GLY A 120 0.30 -23.78 -10.74
C GLY A 120 -0.04 -23.57 -9.26
N HIS A 121 0.69 -24.21 -8.35
CA HIS A 121 0.54 -23.97 -6.90
C HIS A 121 0.95 -22.57 -6.45
N ALA A 122 1.74 -21.84 -7.25
CA ALA A 122 2.05 -20.43 -6.99
C ALA A 122 0.86 -19.50 -7.19
N PHE A 123 -0.19 -19.96 -7.90
CA PHE A 123 -1.38 -19.16 -8.15
C PHE A 123 -2.04 -18.66 -6.88
N VAL A 124 -2.28 -19.56 -5.91
CA VAL A 124 -2.96 -19.23 -4.66
C VAL A 124 -2.17 -18.18 -3.87
N PRO A 125 -0.87 -18.35 -3.60
CA PRO A 125 -0.03 -17.29 -3.05
C PRO A 125 -0.10 -15.96 -3.79
N LEU A 126 0.00 -15.95 -5.12
CA LEU A 126 0.01 -14.70 -5.89
C LEU A 126 -1.33 -13.97 -5.83
N LEU A 127 -2.43 -14.71 -5.94
CA LEU A 127 -3.78 -14.16 -5.78
C LEU A 127 -3.99 -13.59 -4.38
N THR A 128 -3.64 -14.36 -3.34
CA THR A 128 -3.71 -13.87 -1.96
C THR A 128 -2.82 -12.65 -1.77
N SER A 129 -1.65 -12.58 -2.42
CA SER A 129 -0.76 -11.41 -2.38
C SER A 129 -1.37 -10.15 -2.99
N SER A 130 -2.25 -10.29 -3.99
CA SER A 130 -3.02 -9.17 -4.56
C SER A 130 -4.02 -8.58 -3.55
N ALA A 131 -4.47 -9.35 -2.57
CA ALA A 131 -5.17 -8.78 -1.42
C ALA A 131 -4.17 -8.25 -0.39
N CYS A 132 -3.31 -9.13 0.13
CA CYS A 132 -2.26 -8.79 1.08
C CYS A 132 -1.04 -9.71 0.92
N ALA A 133 0.15 -9.12 0.78
CA ALA A 133 1.39 -9.86 0.57
C ALA A 133 1.78 -10.76 1.76
N LEU A 134 1.40 -10.39 3.00
CA LEU A 134 1.72 -11.16 4.21
C LEU A 134 1.14 -12.59 4.16
N PRO A 135 -0.20 -12.77 4.09
CA PRO A 135 -0.79 -14.09 3.99
C PRO A 135 -0.46 -14.80 2.68
N GLY A 136 -0.26 -14.05 1.58
CA GLY A 136 0.18 -14.62 0.32
C GLY A 136 1.57 -15.27 0.41
N ILE A 137 2.51 -14.64 1.12
CA ILE A 137 3.83 -15.23 1.36
C ILE A 137 3.72 -16.45 2.29
N MET A 138 2.88 -16.43 3.32
CA MET A 138 2.67 -17.57 4.22
C MET A 138 2.05 -18.78 3.51
N SER A 139 1.14 -18.57 2.56
CA SER A 139 0.50 -19.65 1.80
C SER A 139 1.45 -20.31 0.79
N THR A 140 2.64 -19.75 0.53
CA THR A 140 3.68 -20.41 -0.27
C THR A 140 4.17 -21.73 0.33
N ARG A 141 3.84 -22.04 1.59
CA ARG A 141 4.09 -23.37 2.20
C ARG A 141 3.40 -24.51 1.46
N LEU A 142 2.34 -24.22 0.69
CA LEU A 142 1.67 -25.18 -0.17
C LEU A 142 2.53 -25.62 -1.37
N ILE A 143 3.63 -24.92 -1.64
CA ILE A 143 4.56 -25.19 -2.74
C ILE A 143 5.61 -26.22 -2.27
N PRO A 144 5.59 -27.47 -2.77
CA PRO A 144 6.45 -28.54 -2.26
C PRO A 144 7.95 -28.27 -2.53
N ASN A 145 8.24 -27.69 -3.69
CA ASN A 145 9.60 -27.45 -4.14
C ASN A 145 10.13 -26.15 -3.53
N ARG A 146 11.23 -26.23 -2.77
CA ARG A 146 11.84 -25.05 -2.12
C ARG A 146 12.23 -23.95 -3.09
N ARG A 147 12.69 -24.32 -4.29
CA ARG A 147 13.09 -23.37 -5.34
C ARG A 147 11.88 -22.56 -5.84
N ASP A 148 10.82 -23.26 -6.23
CA ASP A 148 9.61 -22.65 -6.77
C ASP A 148 8.88 -21.84 -5.68
N ARG A 149 8.94 -22.32 -4.43
CA ARG A 149 8.50 -21.58 -3.24
C ARG A 149 9.24 -20.26 -3.11
N LEU A 150 10.58 -20.28 -3.17
CA LEU A 150 11.39 -19.07 -3.05
C LEU A 150 11.12 -18.09 -4.22
N ALA A 151 10.98 -18.58 -5.45
CA ALA A 151 10.63 -17.74 -6.59
C ALA A 151 9.29 -17.04 -6.37
N THR A 152 8.29 -17.77 -5.86
CA THR A 152 6.97 -17.22 -5.55
C THR A 152 7.02 -16.19 -4.43
N ILE A 153 7.79 -16.44 -3.36
CA ILE A 153 7.99 -15.49 -2.25
C ILE A 153 8.62 -14.18 -2.75
N MET A 154 9.61 -14.26 -3.64
CA MET A 154 10.26 -13.07 -4.20
C MET A 154 9.28 -12.24 -5.02
N VAL A 155 8.49 -12.89 -5.86
CA VAL A 155 7.59 -12.24 -6.81
C VAL A 155 6.30 -11.73 -6.16
N ALA A 156 5.85 -12.35 -5.06
CA ALA A 156 4.56 -12.05 -4.42
C ALA A 156 4.33 -10.55 -4.13
N PRO A 157 5.28 -9.76 -3.59
CA PRO A 157 5.07 -8.34 -3.31
C PRO A 157 5.02 -7.41 -4.53
N LEU A 158 5.29 -7.91 -5.74
CA LEU A 158 5.04 -7.17 -6.98
C LEU A 158 3.55 -7.18 -7.34
N MET A 159 2.75 -8.09 -6.77
CA MET A 159 1.30 -8.01 -6.82
C MET A 159 0.84 -6.75 -6.07
N SER A 160 -0.02 -5.95 -6.71
CA SER A 160 -0.60 -4.77 -6.07
C SER A 160 -1.58 -5.18 -4.97
N CYS A 161 -1.19 -5.01 -3.71
CA CYS A 161 -2.05 -5.26 -2.54
C CYS A 161 -3.06 -4.13 -2.30
N SER A 162 -4.12 -4.40 -1.53
CA SER A 162 -5.17 -3.43 -1.19
C SER A 162 -4.65 -2.13 -0.58
N ALA A 163 -3.60 -2.20 0.25
CA ALA A 163 -2.99 -1.03 0.88
C ALA A 163 -2.37 -0.02 -0.11
N ARG A 164 -2.19 -0.37 -1.40
CA ARG A 164 -1.73 0.57 -2.43
C ARG A 164 -2.87 1.40 -3.04
N LEU A 165 -4.12 1.01 -2.82
CA LEU A 165 -5.29 1.65 -3.40
C LEU A 165 -5.36 3.16 -3.12
N PRO A 166 -5.19 3.64 -1.85
CA PRO A 166 -5.28 5.08 -1.58
C PRO A 166 -4.23 5.88 -2.33
N VAL A 167 -3.02 5.33 -2.45
CA VAL A 167 -1.92 5.97 -3.18
C VAL A 167 -2.19 6.02 -4.68
N TYR A 168 -2.71 4.93 -5.26
CA TYR A 168 -3.07 4.91 -6.68
C TYR A 168 -4.21 5.89 -6.97
N VAL A 169 -5.23 5.94 -6.13
CA VAL A 169 -6.35 6.89 -6.27
C VAL A 169 -5.85 8.33 -6.16
N LEU A 170 -5.01 8.64 -5.16
CA LEU A 170 -4.41 9.97 -5.01
C LEU A 170 -3.57 10.36 -6.24
N LEU A 171 -2.61 9.52 -6.66
CA LEU A 171 -1.70 9.88 -7.75
C LEU A 171 -2.40 9.91 -9.12
N THR A 172 -3.38 9.02 -9.36
CA THR A 172 -4.15 9.04 -10.63
C THR A 172 -5.13 10.21 -10.70
N SER A 173 -5.73 10.61 -9.58
CA SER A 173 -6.58 11.81 -9.50
C SER A 173 -5.77 13.09 -9.67
N LEU A 174 -4.53 13.14 -9.16
CA LEU A 174 -3.61 14.25 -9.41
C LEU A 174 -3.16 14.32 -10.88
N LEU A 175 -2.89 13.16 -11.50
CA LEU A 175 -2.40 13.09 -12.88
C LEU A 175 -3.49 13.39 -13.94
N PHE A 176 -4.74 12.98 -13.69
CA PHE A 176 -5.85 13.07 -14.64
C PHE A 176 -7.11 13.72 -14.03
N ALA A 177 -6.94 14.83 -13.31
CA ALA A 177 -8.02 15.48 -12.56
C ALA A 177 -9.28 15.76 -13.40
N ASP A 178 -9.13 16.20 -14.65
CA ASP A 178 -10.25 16.58 -15.52
C ASP A 178 -10.72 15.43 -16.43
N ARG A 179 -10.15 14.22 -16.29
CA ARG A 179 -10.40 13.07 -17.18
C ARG A 179 -10.57 11.76 -16.38
N PRO A 180 -11.75 11.52 -15.79
CA PRO A 180 -11.99 10.35 -14.93
C PRO A 180 -11.80 9.02 -15.65
N LEU A 181 -12.11 8.96 -16.96
CA LEU A 181 -11.86 7.75 -17.77
C LEU A 181 -10.37 7.42 -17.89
N LEU A 182 -9.51 8.44 -18.07
CA LEU A 182 -8.05 8.23 -18.10
C LEU A 182 -7.52 7.85 -16.71
N ALA A 183 -8.04 8.47 -15.64
CA ALA A 183 -7.69 8.10 -14.26
C ALA A 183 -8.01 6.63 -13.97
N GLY A 184 -9.21 6.17 -14.36
CA GLY A 184 -9.61 4.77 -14.23
C GLY A 184 -8.74 3.80 -15.04
N MET A 185 -8.38 4.16 -16.28
CA MET A 185 -7.46 3.36 -17.09
C MET A 185 -6.04 3.33 -16.52
N ALA A 186 -5.55 4.45 -15.98
CA ALA A 186 -4.24 4.51 -15.32
C ALA A 186 -4.21 3.65 -14.06
N PHE A 187 -5.28 3.69 -13.26
CA PHE A 187 -5.47 2.82 -12.11
C PHE A 187 -5.44 1.34 -12.51
N ALA A 188 -6.21 0.94 -13.52
CA ALA A 188 -6.17 -0.43 -14.05
C ALA A 188 -4.78 -0.79 -14.61
N GLY A 189 -4.11 0.17 -15.24
CA GLY A 189 -2.74 0.07 -15.71
C GLY A 189 -1.74 -0.22 -14.60
N CYS A 190 -1.93 0.32 -13.39
CA CYS A 190 -1.09 0.03 -12.23
C CYS A 190 -1.19 -1.43 -11.78
N TYR A 191 -2.40 -1.99 -11.78
CA TYR A 191 -2.62 -3.41 -11.49
C TYR A 191 -1.98 -4.31 -12.55
N LEU A 192 -2.17 -3.96 -13.82
CA LEU A 192 -1.56 -4.68 -14.94
C LEU A 192 -0.04 -4.60 -14.90
N LEU A 193 0.53 -3.43 -14.63
CA LEU A 193 1.97 -3.21 -14.53
C LEU A 193 2.59 -4.05 -13.40
N GLY A 194 1.97 -4.08 -12.21
CA GLY A 194 2.42 -4.93 -11.11
C GLY A 194 2.37 -6.42 -11.46
N ALA A 195 1.27 -6.88 -12.07
CA ALA A 195 1.12 -8.25 -12.52
C ALA A 195 2.16 -8.64 -13.58
N LEU A 196 2.39 -7.79 -14.58
CA LEU A 196 3.40 -8.01 -15.61
C LEU A 196 4.82 -7.99 -15.03
N ALA A 197 5.13 -7.03 -14.16
CA ALA A 197 6.42 -6.95 -13.49
C ALA A 197 6.69 -8.21 -12.68
N ALA A 198 5.69 -8.73 -11.98
CA ALA A 198 5.78 -9.99 -11.25
C ALA A 198 6.10 -11.18 -12.17
N LEU A 199 5.37 -11.33 -13.27
CA LEU A 199 5.59 -12.42 -14.24
C LEU A 199 6.96 -12.31 -14.93
N ILE A 200 7.37 -11.11 -15.34
CA ILE A 200 8.70 -10.86 -15.91
C ILE A 200 9.80 -11.19 -14.90
N THR A 201 9.64 -10.74 -13.66
CA THR A 201 10.59 -11.01 -12.58
C THR A 201 10.67 -12.51 -12.27
N ALA A 202 9.55 -13.22 -12.32
CA ALA A 202 9.51 -14.68 -12.19
C ALA A 202 10.32 -15.39 -13.29
N VAL A 203 10.22 -14.94 -14.55
CA VAL A 203 11.03 -15.45 -15.66
C VAL A 203 12.50 -15.16 -15.45
N VAL A 204 12.84 -13.94 -15.02
CA VAL A 204 14.23 -13.55 -14.75
C VAL A 204 14.82 -14.44 -13.65
N PHE A 205 14.12 -14.61 -12.52
CA PHE A 205 14.60 -15.44 -11.41
C PHE A 205 14.69 -16.93 -11.78
N SER A 206 13.69 -17.47 -12.49
CA SER A 206 13.67 -18.89 -12.88
C SER A 206 14.76 -19.24 -13.91
N ARG A 207 15.24 -18.27 -14.70
CA ARG A 207 16.36 -18.46 -15.65
C ARG A 207 17.73 -18.17 -15.06
N THR A 208 17.86 -17.23 -14.13
CA THR A 208 19.16 -16.77 -13.63
C THR A 208 19.57 -17.44 -12.33
N TRP A 209 18.82 -17.19 -11.25
CA TRP A 209 19.26 -17.42 -9.88
C TRP A 209 18.72 -18.72 -9.30
N LEU A 210 17.52 -19.10 -9.71
CA LEU A 210 16.86 -20.33 -9.33
C LEU A 210 16.75 -21.14 -10.62
N LYS A 211 17.75 -21.95 -11.01
CA LYS A 211 17.72 -22.75 -12.25
C LYS A 211 17.04 -24.12 -12.08
N GLY A 212 16.31 -24.60 -13.10
CA GLY A 212 15.58 -25.88 -13.14
C GLY A 212 14.21 -25.78 -13.80
N GLU A 213 13.55 -26.90 -14.10
CA GLU A 213 12.17 -26.88 -14.62
C GLU A 213 11.15 -26.89 -13.47
N ALA A 214 10.07 -26.11 -13.59
CA ALA A 214 8.93 -26.21 -12.70
C ALA A 214 8.31 -27.59 -12.92
N ARG A 215 8.21 -28.42 -11.87
CA ARG A 215 7.66 -29.77 -12.03
C ARG A 215 6.18 -29.69 -12.41
N PRO A 216 5.71 -30.45 -13.41
CA PRO A 216 4.29 -30.51 -13.74
C PRO A 216 3.48 -30.87 -12.50
N MET A 217 2.37 -30.17 -12.30
CA MET A 217 1.48 -30.42 -11.18
C MET A 217 0.78 -31.76 -11.38
N VAL A 218 1.21 -32.80 -10.66
CA VAL A 218 0.43 -34.05 -10.53
C VAL A 218 -0.60 -33.80 -9.43
N LEU A 219 -1.74 -33.23 -9.81
CA LEU A 219 -2.84 -32.95 -8.87
C LEU A 219 -3.93 -34.01 -9.00
N GLU A 220 -4.09 -34.83 -7.97
CA GLU A 220 -5.36 -35.52 -7.78
C GLU A 220 -6.42 -34.46 -7.41
N LEU A 221 -7.36 -34.22 -8.31
CA LEU A 221 -8.41 -33.21 -8.10
C LEU A 221 -9.30 -33.64 -6.92
N PRO A 222 -9.40 -32.85 -5.84
CA PRO A 222 -10.22 -33.21 -4.69
C PRO A 222 -11.70 -33.24 -5.07
N SER A 223 -12.50 -34.11 -4.44
CA SER A 223 -13.95 -34.11 -4.65
C SER A 223 -14.59 -32.78 -4.21
N TYR A 224 -15.66 -32.37 -4.87
CA TYR A 224 -16.46 -31.22 -4.42
C TYR A 224 -17.06 -31.53 -3.05
N LYS A 225 -16.94 -30.59 -2.12
CA LYS A 225 -17.52 -30.67 -0.78
C LYS A 225 -18.28 -29.39 -0.47
N TRP A 226 -19.25 -29.48 0.43
CA TRP A 226 -19.89 -28.29 0.97
C TRP A 226 -18.91 -27.56 1.91
N PRO A 227 -18.79 -26.22 1.80
CA PRO A 227 -17.85 -25.47 2.61
C PRO A 227 -18.25 -25.49 4.09
N SER A 228 -17.27 -25.65 4.98
CA SER A 228 -17.51 -25.59 6.42
C SER A 228 -17.39 -24.15 6.90
N LEU A 229 -18.53 -23.49 7.14
CA LEU A 229 -18.54 -22.13 7.71
C LEU A 229 -17.78 -22.05 9.03
N ARG A 230 -17.82 -23.12 9.82
CA ARG A 230 -17.09 -23.21 11.08
C ARG A 230 -15.58 -23.21 10.85
N ASN A 231 -15.09 -23.96 9.87
CA ASN A 231 -13.67 -23.99 9.51
C ASN A 231 -13.19 -22.62 9.02
N ALA A 232 -14.01 -21.97 8.18
CA ALA A 232 -13.70 -20.65 7.64
C ALA A 232 -13.60 -19.58 8.74
N ILE A 233 -14.49 -19.60 9.74
CA ILE A 233 -14.43 -18.66 10.88
C ILE A 233 -13.18 -18.90 11.74
N PHE A 234 -12.84 -20.16 12.02
CA PHE A 234 -11.61 -20.46 12.78
C PHE A 234 -10.36 -20.03 12.03
N THR A 235 -10.28 -20.33 10.73
CA THR A 235 -9.16 -19.91 9.88
C THR A 235 -9.04 -18.38 9.85
N ALA A 236 -10.16 -17.66 9.67
CA ALA A 236 -10.18 -16.21 9.70
C ALA A 236 -9.67 -15.66 11.04
N LYS A 237 -10.12 -16.22 12.17
CA LYS A 237 -9.69 -15.83 13.51
C LYS A 237 -8.20 -16.08 13.71
N ASP A 238 -7.71 -17.28 13.41
CA ASP A 238 -6.31 -17.67 13.64
C ASP A 238 -5.36 -16.78 12.84
N GLN A 239 -5.72 -16.47 11.60
CA GLN A 239 -4.95 -15.57 10.74
C GLN A 239 -5.02 -14.12 11.22
N GLY A 240 -6.19 -13.65 11.67
CA GLY A 240 -6.35 -12.33 12.27
C GLY A 240 -5.49 -12.14 13.54
N VAL A 241 -5.45 -13.14 14.42
CA VAL A 241 -4.59 -13.14 15.61
C VAL A 241 -3.12 -13.18 15.23
N ALA A 242 -2.73 -14.03 14.28
CA ALA A 242 -1.35 -14.10 13.79
C ALA A 242 -0.88 -12.76 13.20
N PHE A 243 -1.77 -12.05 12.49
CA PHE A 243 -1.52 -10.70 11.97
C PHE A 243 -1.28 -9.69 13.09
N LEU A 244 -2.17 -9.62 14.10
CA LEU A 244 -2.00 -8.69 15.22
C LEU A 244 -0.70 -8.92 15.99
N GLN A 245 -0.33 -10.19 16.23
CA GLN A 245 0.88 -10.53 16.96
C GLN A 245 2.16 -10.23 16.16
N THR A 246 2.15 -10.50 14.86
CA THR A 246 3.36 -10.42 14.02
C THR A 246 3.55 -9.06 13.36
N ALA A 247 2.51 -8.55 12.70
CA ALA A 247 2.56 -7.30 11.97
C ALA A 247 2.14 -6.12 12.84
N GLY A 248 1.11 -6.29 13.67
CA GLY A 248 0.56 -5.20 14.47
C GLY A 248 1.54 -4.58 15.46
N THR A 249 2.34 -5.40 16.14
CA THR A 249 3.40 -4.91 17.05
C THR A 249 4.45 -4.08 16.33
N VAL A 250 4.83 -4.49 15.11
CA VAL A 250 5.81 -3.78 14.28
C VAL A 250 5.23 -2.47 13.75
N ILE A 251 3.98 -2.49 13.26
CA ILE A 251 3.28 -1.30 12.75
C ILE A 251 3.14 -0.26 13.88
N MET A 252 2.67 -0.66 15.06
CA MET A 252 2.53 0.23 16.20
C MET A 252 3.87 0.87 16.61
N ALA A 253 4.95 0.09 16.69
CA ALA A 253 6.28 0.61 17.01
C ALA A 253 6.76 1.64 15.97
N ILE A 254 6.52 1.35 14.69
CA ILE A 254 6.79 2.26 13.58
C ILE A 254 6.00 3.56 13.70
N CYS A 255 4.69 3.49 13.98
CA CYS A 255 3.83 4.66 14.10
C CYS A 255 4.30 5.58 15.22
N ILE A 256 4.67 5.02 16.39
CA ILE A 256 5.21 5.79 17.52
C ILE A 256 6.53 6.47 17.14
N VAL A 257 7.45 5.73 16.50
CA VAL A 257 8.73 6.30 16.04
C VAL A 257 8.50 7.40 15.00
N MET A 258 7.58 7.19 14.06
CA MET A 258 7.27 8.18 13.04
C MET A 258 6.62 9.43 13.60
N TRP A 259 5.66 9.28 14.51
CA TRP A 259 5.09 10.40 15.23
C TRP A 259 6.20 11.22 15.90
N TRP A 260 7.12 10.56 16.61
CA TRP A 260 8.23 11.25 17.27
C TRP A 260 9.15 11.96 16.28
N LEU A 261 9.51 11.31 15.17
CA LEU A 261 10.33 11.90 14.10
C LEU A 261 9.64 13.09 13.42
N SER A 262 8.31 13.07 13.33
CA SER A 262 7.51 14.11 12.69
C SER A 262 7.12 15.25 13.66
N ALA A 263 7.16 15.02 14.97
CA ALA A 263 6.80 16.02 15.98
C ALA A 263 8.02 16.80 16.50
N TYR A 264 9.20 16.18 16.52
CA TYR A 264 10.40 16.77 17.13
C TYR A 264 11.53 17.03 16.11
N PRO A 265 12.42 18.02 16.39
CA PRO A 265 12.30 19.05 17.43
C PRO A 265 11.26 20.12 17.07
N HIS A 266 10.68 20.77 18.08
CA HIS A 266 9.86 21.97 17.85
C HIS A 266 10.74 23.10 17.33
N VAL A 267 10.32 23.70 16.23
CA VAL A 267 11.03 24.80 15.58
C VAL A 267 10.35 26.10 16.01
N GLU A 268 11.15 27.12 16.35
CA GLU A 268 10.58 28.44 16.63
C GLU A 268 9.93 29.03 15.36
N PRO A 269 8.83 29.79 15.51
CA PRO A 269 8.14 30.36 14.37
C PRO A 269 9.08 31.27 13.57
N PRO A 270 9.13 31.13 12.24
CA PRO A 270 10.02 31.93 11.41
C PRO A 270 9.69 33.42 11.52
N ALA A 271 10.71 34.28 11.46
CA ALA A 271 10.56 35.73 11.61
C ALA A 271 9.52 36.34 10.64
N GLU A 272 9.38 35.78 9.44
CA GLU A 272 8.36 36.18 8.46
C GLU A 272 6.93 35.85 8.93
N ALA A 273 6.70 34.69 9.55
CA ALA A 273 5.39 34.34 10.10
C ALA A 273 5.04 35.24 11.29
N VAL A 274 6.02 35.57 12.13
CA VAL A 274 5.84 36.53 13.24
C VAL A 274 5.51 37.93 12.70
N ALA A 275 6.20 38.38 11.65
CA ALA A 275 5.94 39.67 11.01
C ALA A 275 4.55 39.73 10.36
N LEU A 276 4.09 38.66 9.72
CA LEU A 276 2.74 38.58 9.14
C LEU A 276 1.65 38.59 10.22
N ARG A 277 1.87 37.93 11.36
CA ARG A 277 0.94 38.02 12.50
C ARG A 277 0.91 39.40 13.13
N ALA A 278 2.06 40.08 13.20
CA ALA A 278 2.12 41.47 13.64
C ALA A 278 1.34 42.39 12.69
N GLN A 279 1.50 42.23 11.37
CA GLN A 279 0.70 42.96 10.37
C GLN A 279 -0.79 42.66 10.48
N ALA A 280 -1.17 41.40 10.73
CA ALA A 280 -2.57 41.03 10.94
C ALA A 280 -3.18 41.69 12.19
N ALA A 281 -2.38 41.89 13.25
CA ALA A 281 -2.82 42.59 14.46
C ALA A 281 -3.05 44.09 14.22
N GLU A 282 -2.31 44.71 13.29
CA GLU A 282 -2.44 46.13 12.95
C GLU A 282 -3.63 46.42 12.02
N VAL A 283 -4.03 45.48 11.16
CA VAL A 283 -5.12 45.67 10.18
C VAL A 283 -6.48 45.65 10.88
N SER A 284 -6.90 46.75 11.52
CA SER A 284 -8.17 46.78 12.29
C SER A 284 -9.44 46.95 11.43
N SER A 285 -9.35 47.28 10.15
CA SER A 285 -10.48 47.72 9.32
C SER A 285 -11.07 46.67 8.37
N SER A 286 -10.34 45.61 8.02
CA SER A 286 -10.79 44.57 7.08
C SER A 286 -10.59 43.15 7.64
N PRO A 287 -11.65 42.45 8.06
CA PRO A 287 -11.56 41.07 8.54
C PRO A 287 -10.95 40.11 7.50
N GLN A 288 -11.32 40.26 6.22
CA GLN A 288 -10.84 39.39 5.14
C GLN A 288 -9.32 39.51 4.91
N GLN A 289 -8.77 40.72 5.07
CA GLN A 289 -7.34 40.94 4.91
C GLN A 289 -6.54 40.43 6.13
N ARG A 290 -7.11 40.54 7.34
CA ARG A 290 -6.53 39.91 8.54
C ARG A 290 -6.48 38.40 8.40
N ASP A 291 -7.59 37.78 8.02
CA ASP A 291 -7.69 36.33 7.89
C ASP A 291 -6.74 35.80 6.81
N GLY A 292 -6.57 36.52 5.70
CA GLY A 292 -5.59 36.17 4.67
C GLY A 292 -4.13 36.25 5.14
N LEU A 293 -3.78 37.24 5.97
CA LEU A 293 -2.44 37.37 6.56
C LEU A 293 -2.17 36.28 7.60
N LEU A 294 -3.15 35.98 8.46
CA LEU A 294 -3.06 34.89 9.44
C LEU A 294 -2.91 33.54 8.76
N ALA A 295 -3.74 33.25 7.76
CA ALA A 295 -3.64 32.01 6.98
C ALA A 295 -2.25 31.87 6.33
N ARG A 296 -1.68 32.95 5.80
CA ARG A 296 -0.32 32.93 5.23
C ARG A 296 0.75 32.71 6.29
N ALA A 297 0.61 33.32 7.47
CA ALA A 297 1.53 33.12 8.59
C ALA A 297 1.49 31.67 9.11
N ASP A 298 0.29 31.09 9.23
CA ASP A 298 0.09 29.72 9.69
C ASP A 298 0.66 28.71 8.69
N LEU A 299 0.47 28.93 7.38
CA LEU A 299 1.09 28.11 6.33
C LEU A 299 2.63 28.15 6.40
N LEU A 300 3.23 29.33 6.62
CA LEU A 300 4.68 29.46 6.74
C LEU A 300 5.21 28.80 8.01
N GLN A 301 4.51 28.92 9.14
CA GLN A 301 4.88 28.24 10.38
C GLN A 301 4.79 26.73 10.23
N ALA A 302 3.66 26.19 9.74
CA ALA A 302 3.47 24.77 9.54
C ALA A 302 4.56 24.19 8.62
N ARG A 303 4.93 24.91 7.55
CA ARG A 303 6.02 24.51 6.66
C ARG A 303 7.38 24.50 7.35
N ALA A 304 7.68 25.53 8.14
CA ALA A 304 8.93 25.62 8.89
C ALA A 304 9.07 24.50 9.92
N GLU A 305 8.00 24.25 10.69
CA GLU A 305 7.92 23.16 11.66
C GLU A 305 8.17 21.81 10.98
N GLN A 306 7.40 21.47 9.93
CA GLN A 306 7.55 20.22 9.20
C GLN A 306 8.97 20.03 8.63
N SER A 307 9.58 21.10 8.10
CA SER A 307 10.93 21.03 7.54
C SER A 307 12.05 20.87 8.58
N GLY A 308 11.85 21.37 9.81
CA GLY A 308 12.85 21.32 10.88
C GLY A 308 12.77 20.09 11.76
N THR A 309 11.71 19.30 11.63
CA THR A 309 11.56 17.99 12.29
C THR A 309 12.65 17.01 11.84
N PHE A 310 12.87 15.94 12.60
CA PHE A 310 13.77 14.86 12.21
C PHE A 310 13.34 14.21 10.89
N ALA A 311 12.04 14.01 10.68
CA ALA A 311 11.48 13.52 9.43
C ALA A 311 11.82 14.45 8.25
N GLY A 312 11.61 15.77 8.41
CA GLY A 312 11.98 16.77 7.41
C GLY A 312 13.48 16.77 7.07
N LYS A 313 14.34 16.66 8.09
CA LYS A 313 15.80 16.56 7.92
C LYS A 313 16.21 15.27 7.19
N ILE A 314 15.61 14.13 7.53
CA ILE A 314 15.84 12.87 6.81
C ILE A 314 15.39 13.01 5.35
N GLY A 315 14.25 13.66 5.10
CA GLY A 315 13.76 13.97 3.76
C GLY A 315 14.75 14.77 2.93
N ARG A 316 15.28 15.87 3.48
CA ARG A 316 16.27 16.73 2.79
C ARG A 316 17.62 16.04 2.57
N THR A 317 18.06 15.22 3.52
CA THR A 317 19.34 14.48 3.37
C THR A 317 19.24 13.39 2.30
N LEU A 318 18.08 12.77 2.12
CA LEU A 318 17.83 11.75 1.10
C LEU A 318 17.29 12.32 -0.23
N GLN A 319 16.83 13.56 -0.24
CA GLN A 319 16.33 14.24 -1.44
C GLN A 319 17.28 14.13 -2.64
N PRO A 320 18.63 14.26 -2.53
CA PRO A 320 19.52 14.15 -3.69
C PRO A 320 19.40 12.82 -4.44
N VAL A 321 19.05 11.74 -3.73
CA VAL A 321 18.82 10.42 -4.34
C VAL A 321 17.53 10.40 -5.15
N PHE A 322 16.48 11.09 -4.70
CA PHE A 322 15.17 11.10 -5.35
C PHE A 322 14.93 12.31 -6.27
N ALA A 323 15.78 13.33 -6.21
CA ALA A 323 15.73 14.51 -7.08
C ALA A 323 15.75 14.17 -8.58
N PRO A 324 16.53 13.16 -9.06
CA PRO A 324 16.48 12.74 -10.46
C PRO A 324 15.12 12.18 -10.93
N LEU A 325 14.26 11.75 -9.99
CA LEU A 325 12.89 11.31 -10.26
C LEU A 325 11.87 12.45 -10.19
N GLY A 326 12.36 13.66 -9.94
CA GLY A 326 11.54 14.84 -9.72
C GLY A 326 10.86 14.85 -8.37
N TYR A 327 11.43 14.25 -7.32
CA TYR A 327 10.85 14.29 -5.97
C TYR A 327 11.47 15.43 -5.16
N ASP A 328 10.63 16.18 -4.46
CA ASP A 328 11.07 17.16 -3.47
C ASP A 328 11.27 16.50 -2.09
N TRP A 329 11.80 17.22 -1.10
CA TRP A 329 11.98 16.70 0.25
C TRP A 329 10.66 16.23 0.87
N GLN A 330 9.53 16.93 0.62
CA GLN A 330 8.21 16.54 1.12
C GLN A 330 7.80 15.17 0.57
N LEU A 331 7.86 14.99 -0.75
CA LEU A 331 7.54 13.72 -1.40
C LEU A 331 8.53 12.62 -0.99
N THR A 332 9.80 12.97 -0.77
CA THR A 332 10.83 12.05 -0.26
C THR A 332 10.48 11.57 1.14
N VAL A 333 10.05 12.44 2.06
CA VAL A 333 9.53 12.03 3.37
C VAL A 333 8.35 11.08 3.18
N GLY A 334 7.38 11.42 2.34
CA GLY A 334 6.24 10.53 2.06
C GLY A 334 6.66 9.15 1.55
N VAL A 335 7.61 9.07 0.62
CA VAL A 335 8.16 7.80 0.11
C VAL A 335 8.85 6.99 1.22
N LEU A 336 9.56 7.66 2.13
CA LEU A 336 10.24 7.01 3.25
C LEU A 336 9.27 6.55 4.35
N THR A 337 8.27 7.36 4.70
CA THR A 337 7.24 6.96 5.67
C THR A 337 6.39 5.82 5.13
N SER A 338 6.10 5.83 3.84
CA SER A 338 5.34 4.76 3.19
C SER A 338 6.09 3.44 3.07
N PHE A 339 7.42 3.44 3.18
CA PHE A 339 8.20 2.21 3.34
C PHE A 339 7.89 1.50 4.67
N LEU A 340 7.60 2.27 5.71
CA LEU A 340 7.28 1.77 7.02
C LEU A 340 5.83 1.23 7.06
N ALA A 341 4.88 2.00 6.52
CA ALA A 341 3.49 1.60 6.31
C ALA A 341 2.89 2.37 5.11
N ARG A 342 2.46 1.65 4.07
CA ARG A 342 2.14 2.22 2.73
C ARG A 342 0.95 3.17 2.77
N GLU A 343 -0.04 2.81 3.57
CA GLU A 343 -1.26 3.55 3.84
C GLU A 343 -0.99 4.92 4.48
N VAL A 344 0.13 5.09 5.18
CA VAL A 344 0.54 6.34 5.82
C VAL A 344 1.05 7.37 4.79
N PHE A 345 1.21 7.00 3.52
CA PHE A 345 1.63 7.94 2.47
C PHE A 345 0.68 9.14 2.38
N VAL A 346 -0.62 8.87 2.26
CA VAL A 346 -1.64 9.91 2.03
C VAL A 346 -1.77 10.80 3.24
N SER A 347 -1.78 10.23 4.44
CA SER A 347 -1.81 11.01 5.69
C SER A 347 -0.54 11.84 5.88
N THR A 348 0.64 11.28 5.59
CA THR A 348 1.91 12.02 5.63
C THR A 348 1.90 13.20 4.64
N MET A 349 1.41 12.99 3.42
CA MET A 349 1.30 14.06 2.42
C MET A 349 0.29 15.14 2.84
N SER A 350 -0.83 14.74 3.45
CA SER A 350 -1.82 15.69 4.00
C SER A 350 -1.18 16.59 5.07
N VAL A 351 -0.45 15.99 6.02
CA VAL A 351 0.24 16.71 7.10
C VAL A 351 1.35 17.63 6.57
N LEU A 352 2.18 17.15 5.64
CA LEU A 352 3.32 17.89 5.10
C LEU A 352 2.92 19.05 4.19
N VAL A 353 1.77 18.97 3.53
CA VAL A 353 1.30 19.98 2.58
C VAL A 353 0.30 20.95 3.20
N GLY A 354 -0.54 20.48 4.12
CA GLY A 354 -1.74 21.21 4.56
C GLY A 354 -1.66 21.86 5.95
N GLY A 355 -0.69 21.49 6.79
CA GLY A 355 -0.77 21.80 8.23
C GLY A 355 -1.91 21.00 8.89
N SER A 356 -1.68 20.52 10.11
CA SER A 356 -2.58 19.62 10.85
C SER A 356 -4.03 20.12 10.88
N THR A 357 -4.89 19.52 10.04
CA THR A 357 -6.33 19.51 10.20
C THR A 357 -6.83 18.10 9.89
N ASP A 358 -7.56 17.56 10.85
CA ASP A 358 -7.99 16.17 11.07
C ASP A 358 -9.07 15.72 10.06
N ASP A 359 -8.86 15.98 8.77
CA ASP A 359 -9.83 15.58 7.75
C ASP A 359 -9.33 14.33 7.00
N GLU A 360 -10.21 13.33 6.96
CA GLU A 360 -10.20 12.20 6.02
C GLU A 360 -9.91 12.67 4.58
N VAL A 361 -9.68 11.72 3.67
CA VAL A 361 -9.49 11.99 2.24
C VAL A 361 -10.79 12.56 1.63
N ASP A 362 -11.08 13.81 1.94
CA ASP A 362 -12.14 14.59 1.36
C ASP A 362 -11.60 15.32 0.12
N VAL A 363 -12.51 15.80 -0.74
CA VAL A 363 -12.16 16.53 -1.97
C VAL A 363 -11.22 17.71 -1.68
N GLY A 364 -11.28 18.27 -0.47
CA GLY A 364 -10.38 19.31 0.05
C GLY A 364 -8.92 18.89 0.18
N VAL A 365 -8.61 17.66 0.63
CA VAL A 365 -7.22 17.18 0.78
C VAL A 365 -6.55 17.02 -0.58
N ILE A 366 -7.23 16.41 -1.55
CA ILE A 366 -6.69 16.22 -2.91
C ILE A 366 -6.44 17.57 -3.57
N HIS A 367 -7.36 18.54 -3.41
CA HIS A 367 -7.17 19.90 -3.91
C HIS A 367 -5.94 20.58 -3.27
N ARG A 368 -5.77 20.48 -1.95
CA ARG A 368 -4.60 21.02 -1.23
C ARG A 368 -3.28 20.42 -1.75
N ILE A 369 -3.24 19.09 -1.89
CA ILE A 369 -2.07 18.37 -2.43
C ILE A 369 -1.78 18.78 -3.88
N ARG A 370 -2.81 19.02 -4.69
CA ARG A 370 -2.65 19.48 -6.08
C ARG A 370 -2.07 20.90 -6.16
N THR A 371 -2.47 21.78 -5.25
CA THR A 371 -1.97 23.17 -5.19
C THR A 371 -0.65 23.33 -4.42
N ALA A 372 -0.16 22.24 -3.82
CA ALA A 372 1.10 22.24 -3.10
C ALA A 372 2.25 22.71 -4.00
N SER A 373 3.07 23.61 -3.48
CA SER A 373 4.21 24.18 -4.21
C SER A 373 5.50 23.84 -3.49
N ARG A 374 6.58 23.62 -4.24
CA ARG A 374 7.95 23.49 -3.73
C ARG A 374 8.45 24.79 -3.12
N GLU A 375 9.63 24.74 -2.53
CA GLU A 375 10.33 25.94 -2.04
C GLU A 375 10.59 26.94 -3.18
N ASP A 376 10.81 26.44 -4.39
CA ASP A 376 11.02 27.25 -5.61
C ASP A 376 9.72 27.80 -6.22
N GLY A 377 8.56 27.55 -5.62
CA GLY A 377 7.25 28.01 -6.12
C GLY A 377 6.66 27.20 -7.28
N THR A 378 7.40 26.22 -7.82
CA THR A 378 6.86 25.25 -8.80
C THR A 378 5.91 24.27 -8.12
N PRO A 379 4.91 23.71 -8.83
CA PRO A 379 4.02 22.70 -8.25
C PRO A 379 4.80 21.47 -7.76
N LEU A 380 4.40 20.93 -6.61
CA LEU A 380 5.00 19.74 -5.99
C LEU A 380 4.77 18.51 -6.89
N PHE A 381 3.54 18.34 -7.35
CA PHE A 381 3.10 17.28 -8.24
C PHE A 381 2.90 17.80 -9.66
N THR A 382 3.94 17.68 -10.48
CA THR A 382 3.80 17.81 -11.94
C THR A 382 3.28 16.50 -12.54
N ALA A 383 2.89 16.50 -13.81
CA ALA A 383 2.44 15.27 -14.48
C ALA A 383 3.57 14.23 -14.53
N ALA A 384 4.81 14.68 -14.78
CA ALA A 384 5.97 13.80 -14.78
C ALA A 384 6.27 13.25 -13.37
N THR A 385 6.21 14.09 -12.33
CA THR A 385 6.43 13.65 -10.94
C THR A 385 5.34 12.68 -10.47
N ALA A 386 4.07 12.94 -10.77
CA ALA A 386 2.97 12.07 -10.41
C ALA A 386 3.05 10.70 -11.12
N ALA A 387 3.38 10.68 -12.42
CA ALA A 387 3.56 9.44 -13.17
C ALA A 387 4.77 8.63 -12.69
N SER A 388 5.89 9.31 -12.41
CA SER A 388 7.10 8.73 -11.80
C SER A 388 6.79 8.10 -10.43
N ALA A 389 6.13 8.86 -9.54
CA ALA A 389 5.69 8.36 -8.24
C ALA A 389 4.78 7.15 -8.38
N LEU A 390 3.80 7.19 -9.30
CA LEU A 390 2.86 6.10 -9.51
C LEU A 390 3.60 4.80 -9.86
N VAL A 391 4.54 4.85 -10.81
CA VAL A 391 5.35 3.67 -11.19
C VAL A 391 6.26 3.22 -10.05
N PHE A 392 6.84 4.15 -9.29
CA PHE A 392 7.63 3.81 -8.11
C PHE A 392 6.80 3.03 -7.08
N PHE A 393 5.59 3.50 -6.74
CA PHE A 393 4.69 2.83 -5.80
C PHE A 393 4.17 1.48 -6.30
N VAL A 394 4.02 1.28 -7.61
CA VAL A 394 3.64 -0.01 -8.19
C VAL A 394 4.73 -1.06 -7.99
N LEU A 395 6.00 -0.69 -8.11
CA LEU A 395 7.12 -1.64 -8.18
C LEU A 395 7.90 -1.76 -6.86
N ALA A 396 7.87 -0.73 -6.02
CA ALA A 396 8.70 -0.68 -4.82
C ALA A 396 8.20 -1.62 -3.72
N MET A 397 9.17 -2.17 -2.96
CA MET A 397 8.89 -3.00 -1.80
C MET A 397 8.68 -2.14 -0.56
N GLN A 398 7.47 -1.59 -0.38
CA GLN A 398 7.24 -0.60 0.68
C GLN A 398 6.58 -1.16 1.97
N CYS A 399 6.89 -2.38 2.41
CA CYS A 399 6.21 -2.93 3.60
C CYS A 399 7.19 -3.70 4.48
N LEU A 400 7.62 -3.07 5.57
CA LEU A 400 8.49 -3.69 6.57
C LEU A 400 7.95 -5.03 7.11
N PRO A 401 6.65 -5.18 7.44
CA PRO A 401 6.08 -6.48 7.79
C PRO A 401 6.31 -7.57 6.73
N THR A 402 6.36 -7.20 5.44
CA THR A 402 6.64 -8.17 4.37
C THR A 402 8.07 -8.72 4.49
N LEU A 403 9.05 -7.90 4.87
CA LEU A 403 10.43 -8.34 5.10
C LEU A 403 10.52 -9.32 6.27
N THR A 404 9.79 -9.06 7.36
CA THR A 404 9.81 -9.93 8.55
C THR A 404 9.14 -11.27 8.26
N VAL A 405 8.00 -11.29 7.56
CA VAL A 405 7.35 -12.54 7.13
C VAL A 405 8.21 -13.29 6.13
N THR A 406 8.84 -12.61 5.18
CA THR A 406 9.79 -13.23 4.25
C THR A 406 10.96 -13.86 4.99
N GLN A 407 11.52 -13.17 5.98
CA GLN A 407 12.60 -13.71 6.83
C GLN A 407 12.15 -14.98 7.56
N ARG A 408 10.95 -14.98 8.13
CA ARG A 408 10.39 -16.15 8.83
C ARG A 408 10.12 -17.33 7.90
N GLU A 409 9.59 -17.08 6.70
CA GLU A 409 9.29 -18.14 5.74
C GLU A 409 10.53 -18.72 5.06
N THR A 410 11.56 -17.90 4.85
CA THR A 410 12.80 -18.31 4.17
C THR A 410 13.92 -18.74 5.11
N GLY A 411 13.81 -18.41 6.41
CA GLY A 411 14.77 -18.75 7.46
C GLY A 411 16.07 -17.94 7.44
N ALA A 412 16.20 -16.92 6.56
CA ALA A 412 17.43 -16.13 6.45
C ALA A 412 17.16 -14.69 6.01
N TRP A 413 17.88 -13.72 6.60
CA TRP A 413 17.79 -12.29 6.27
C TRP A 413 18.34 -11.93 4.87
N ARG A 414 19.09 -12.83 4.23
CA ARG A 414 19.61 -12.60 2.87
C ARG A 414 18.50 -12.38 1.85
N TYR A 415 17.40 -13.10 1.96
CA TYR A 415 16.30 -13.06 1.00
C TYR A 415 15.46 -11.78 1.07
N PRO A 416 14.98 -11.32 2.24
CA PRO A 416 14.29 -10.04 2.34
C PRO A 416 15.21 -8.87 1.94
N LEU A 417 16.52 -8.91 2.22
CA LEU A 417 17.44 -7.87 1.77
C LEU A 417 17.58 -7.84 0.24
N ILE A 418 17.71 -9.01 -0.38
CA ILE A 418 17.75 -9.11 -1.85
C ILE A 418 16.45 -8.59 -2.43
N GLN A 419 15.32 -8.97 -1.84
CA GLN A 419 14.00 -8.50 -2.24
C GLN A 419 13.87 -6.98 -2.17
N LEU A 420 14.31 -6.40 -1.06
CA LEU A 420 14.32 -4.96 -0.85
C LEU A 420 15.17 -4.25 -1.89
N VAL A 421 16.39 -4.73 -2.12
CA VAL A 421 17.35 -4.10 -3.04
C VAL A 421 16.86 -4.20 -4.48
N TYR A 422 16.47 -5.38 -4.96
CA TYR A 422 16.09 -5.53 -6.36
C TYR A 422 14.78 -4.79 -6.67
N MET A 423 13.77 -4.85 -5.77
CA MET A 423 12.49 -4.18 -6.01
C MET A 423 12.63 -2.66 -5.96
N THR A 424 13.41 -2.14 -5.00
CA THR A 424 13.70 -0.70 -4.92
C THR A 424 14.50 -0.24 -6.13
N THR A 425 15.48 -1.02 -6.58
CA THR A 425 16.26 -0.70 -7.79
C THR A 425 15.38 -0.72 -9.04
N LEU A 426 14.53 -1.74 -9.19
CA LEU A 426 13.58 -1.86 -10.29
C LEU A 426 12.62 -0.66 -10.31
N ALA A 427 12.05 -0.30 -9.16
CA ALA A 427 11.15 0.83 -9.02
C ALA A 427 11.84 2.16 -9.32
N TYR A 428 13.04 2.37 -8.79
CA TYR A 428 13.83 3.58 -9.00
C TYR A 428 14.17 3.77 -10.49
N VAL A 429 14.69 2.73 -11.15
CA VAL A 429 15.04 2.79 -12.57
C VAL A 429 13.80 3.01 -13.44
N ALA A 430 12.70 2.28 -13.19
CA ALA A 430 11.47 2.45 -13.95
C ALA A 430 10.89 3.86 -13.79
N ALA A 431 10.85 4.39 -12.57
CA ALA A 431 10.35 5.73 -12.31
C ALA A 431 11.27 6.82 -12.88
N LEU A 432 12.60 6.62 -12.87
CA LEU A 432 13.56 7.50 -13.54
C LEU A 432 13.32 7.54 -15.06
N ILE A 433 13.13 6.38 -15.69
CA ILE A 433 12.82 6.28 -17.13
C ILE A 433 11.54 7.05 -17.46
N VAL A 434 10.49 6.89 -16.64
CA VAL A 434 9.23 7.60 -16.84
C VAL A 434 9.38 9.10 -16.67
N TYR A 435 10.05 9.55 -15.60
CA TYR A 435 10.25 10.97 -15.33
C TYR A 435 11.04 11.65 -16.45
N GLN A 436 12.18 11.09 -16.83
CA GLN A 436 13.04 11.66 -17.86
C GLN A 436 12.41 11.54 -19.25
N GLY A 437 11.68 10.45 -19.52
CA GLY A 437 10.96 10.27 -20.78
C GLY A 437 9.85 11.30 -20.98
N LEU A 438 9.06 11.58 -19.94
CA LEU A 438 8.01 12.61 -20.00
C LEU A 438 8.60 14.00 -20.11
N ARG A 439 9.66 14.30 -19.36
CA ARG A 439 10.38 15.58 -19.44
C ARG A 439 10.99 15.80 -20.82
N ALA A 440 11.60 14.77 -21.42
CA ALA A 440 12.13 14.83 -22.79
C ALA A 440 11.02 15.02 -23.84
N GLY A 441 9.82 14.49 -23.58
CA GLY A 441 8.62 14.72 -24.37
C GLY A 441 7.96 16.10 -24.18
N GLY A 442 8.55 16.98 -23.36
CA GLY A 442 8.02 18.32 -23.08
C GLY A 442 6.85 18.36 -22.09
N ILE A 443 6.54 17.23 -21.43
CA ILE A 443 5.50 17.14 -20.41
C ILE A 443 6.18 17.37 -19.05
N ALA A 444 6.00 18.57 -18.50
CA ALA A 444 6.57 18.97 -17.20
C ALA A 444 5.83 18.31 -16.03
#